data_AF-A0A7X7D2I3-F1
#
_entry.id   AF-A0A7X7D2I3-F1
#
_cell.length_a   1.000
_cell.length_b   1.000
_cell.length_c   1.000
_cell.angle_alpha   90.00
_cell.angle_beta   90.00
_cell.angle_gamma   90.00
#
_symmetry.space_group_name_H-M   'P 1'
#
loop_
_entity.id
_entity.type
_entity.pdbx_description
1 polymer ?
#
loop_
_entity_poly.entity_id
_entity_poly.type
_entity_poly.pdbx_seq_one_letter_code
_entity_poly.pdbx_strand_id
1 'polypeptide(L)' 'MSHPRRLRFAADLQAPLPGSDWLDSARELEALGYSTIFVPDHFDEGPGPIAAMAAFAAVTSTINVG' A
#
# COMPACT_ATOMS: atom_id res chain seq x y z
N MET A 1 -7.51 -14.45 -25.54
CA MET A 1 -7.36 -13.00 -25.81
C MET A 1 -7.24 -12.27 -24.48
N SER A 2 -6.31 -11.32 -24.33
CA SER A 2 -6.25 -10.47 -23.13
C SER A 2 -7.49 -9.57 -23.08
N HIS A 3 -8.29 -9.66 -22.02
CA HIS A 3 -9.42 -8.75 -21.79
C HIS A 3 -8.88 -7.34 -21.45
N PRO A 4 -9.48 -6.23 -21.94
CA PRO A 4 -8.97 -4.88 -21.72
C PRO A 4 -9.00 -4.45 -20.25
N ARG A 5 -9.89 -5.05 -19.44
CA ARG A 5 -9.92 -4.86 -17.99
C ARG A 5 -9.27 -6.05 -17.30
N ARG A 6 -8.05 -5.84 -16.79
CA ARG A 6 -7.33 -6.82 -15.99
C ARG A 6 -7.82 -6.77 -14.54
N LEU A 7 -7.92 -7.93 -13.92
CA LEU A 7 -8.08 -8.01 -12.46
C LEU A 7 -6.77 -7.53 -11.81
N ARG A 8 -6.91 -6.75 -10.73
CA ARG A 8 -5.79 -6.21 -9.95
C ARG A 8 -6.08 -6.46 -8.48
N PHE A 9 -5.03 -6.63 -7.70
CA PHE A 9 -5.12 -6.87 -6.26
C PHE A 9 -4.64 -5.64 -5.51
N ALA A 10 -5.36 -5.31 -4.44
CA ALA A 10 -5.04 -4.23 -3.53
C ALA A 10 -4.92 -4.79 -2.11
N ALA A 11 -4.14 -4.12 -1.27
CA ALA A 11 -3.97 -4.49 0.13
C ALA A 11 -4.39 -3.33 1.04
N ASP A 12 -5.15 -3.65 2.07
CA ASP A 12 -5.39 -2.78 3.23
C ASP A 12 -4.64 -3.41 4.41
N LEU A 13 -3.75 -2.62 5.02
CA LEU A 13 -2.91 -3.06 6.12
C LEU A 13 -3.29 -2.29 7.39
N GLN A 14 -3.79 -3.02 8.39
CA GLN A 14 -4.04 -2.49 9.73
C GLN A 14 -2.76 -2.45 10.60
N ALA A 15 -1.72 -3.18 10.19
CA ALA A 15 -0.40 -3.19 10.79
C ALA A 15 0.65 -3.50 9.71
N PRO A 16 1.95 -3.22 9.95
CA PRO A 16 3.02 -3.70 9.09
C PRO A 16 2.96 -5.22 8.90
N LEU A 17 3.53 -5.71 7.80
CA LEU A 17 3.72 -7.14 7.59
C LEU A 17 4.59 -7.73 8.73
N PRO A 18 4.41 -9.02 9.06
CA PRO A 18 5.17 -9.62 10.15
C PRO A 18 6.68 -9.50 9.95
N GLY A 19 7.36 -8.84 10.89
CA GLY A 19 8.82 -8.67 10.86
C GLY A 19 9.32 -7.48 10.03
N SER A 20 8.44 -6.60 9.56
CA SER A 20 8.81 -5.37 8.83
C SER A 20 8.23 -4.13 9.50
N ASP A 21 8.66 -2.95 9.03
CA ASP A 21 7.97 -1.69 9.30
C ASP A 21 6.99 -1.33 8.17
N TRP A 22 6.32 -0.18 8.31
CA TRP A 22 5.35 0.29 7.32
C TRP A 22 5.96 0.56 5.93
N LEU A 23 7.19 1.06 5.86
CA LEU A 23 7.84 1.40 4.60
C LEU A 23 8.34 0.14 3.89
N ASP A 24 8.87 -0.81 4.64
CA ASP A 24 9.25 -2.12 4.14
C ASP A 24 8.02 -2.91 3.67
N SER A 25 6.89 -2.79 4.36
CA SER A 25 5.62 -3.38 3.93
C SER A 25 5.14 -2.80 2.60
N ALA A 26 5.25 -1.49 2.41
CA ALA A 26 4.89 -0.84 1.14
C ALA A 26 5.79 -1.31 -0.03
N ARG A 27 7.10 -1.44 0.21
CA ARG A 27 8.06 -1.99 -0.78
C ARG A 27 7.74 -3.45 -1.12
N GLU A 28 7.45 -4.27 -0.12
CA GLU A 28 7.12 -5.68 -0.31
C GLU A 28 5.82 -5.85 -1.12
N LEU A 29 4.77 -5.08 -0.80
CA LEU A 29 3.51 -5.12 -1.56
C LEU A 29 3.73 -4.73 -3.04
N GLU A 30 4.55 -3.71 -3.31
CA GLU A 30 4.93 -3.34 -4.68
C GLU A 30 5.71 -4.48 -5.35
N ALA A 31 6.70 -5.08 -4.67
CA ALA A 31 7.50 -6.18 -5.20
C ALA A 31 6.67 -7.44 -5.51
N LEU A 32 5.63 -7.71 -4.71
CA LEU A 32 4.67 -8.80 -4.93
C LEU A 32 3.68 -8.54 -6.07
N GLY A 33 3.67 -7.32 -6.63
CA GLY A 33 2.82 -6.95 -7.76
C GLY A 33 1.41 -6.48 -7.38
N TYR A 34 1.20 -6.09 -6.12
CA TYR A 34 -0.02 -5.39 -5.75
C TYR A 34 -0.11 -4.07 -6.50
N SER A 35 -1.32 -3.72 -6.90
CA SER A 35 -1.55 -2.52 -7.69
C SER A 35 -1.78 -1.27 -6.85
N THR A 36 -2.25 -1.47 -5.62
CA THR A 36 -2.70 -0.43 -4.72
C THR A 36 -2.46 -0.85 -3.28
N ILE A 37 -1.98 0.08 -2.46
CA ILE A 37 -2.06 0.01 -0.99
C ILE A 37 -3.12 1.00 -0.53
N PHE A 38 -4.06 0.53 0.29
CA PHE A 38 -5.10 1.34 0.90
C PHE A 38 -4.63 1.91 2.24
N VAL A 39 -4.93 3.18 2.48
CA VAL A 39 -4.61 3.93 3.69
C VAL A 39 -5.91 4.42 4.33
N PRO A 40 -6.39 3.70 5.36
CA PRO A 40 -7.65 4.05 6.00
C PRO A 40 -7.53 5.36 6.81
N ASP A 41 -8.61 6.16 6.84
CA ASP A 41 -8.69 7.42 7.58
C ASP A 41 -9.40 7.19 8.92
N HIS A 42 -8.64 6.81 9.95
CA HIS A 42 -9.14 6.63 11.31
C HIS A 42 -8.22 7.28 12.36
N PHE A 43 -8.80 7.58 13.52
CA PHE A 43 -8.14 8.33 14.61
C PHE A 43 -7.49 7.44 15.68
N ASP A 44 -7.76 6.14 15.66
CA ASP A 44 -7.40 5.18 16.69
C ASP A 44 -6.20 4.30 16.32
N GLU A 45 -5.98 4.03 15.03
CA GLU A 45 -4.98 3.06 14.58
C GLU A 45 -4.08 3.62 13.46
N GLY A 46 -2.77 3.78 13.76
CA GLY A 46 -1.73 4.06 12.76
C GLY A 46 -1.43 5.54 12.46
N PRO A 47 -0.52 5.80 11.50
CA PRO A 47 -0.22 7.16 11.03
C PRO A 47 -1.41 7.74 10.25
N GLY A 48 -1.69 9.04 10.45
CA GLY A 48 -2.76 9.72 9.72
C GLY A 48 -2.60 9.61 8.20
N PRO A 49 -3.71 9.55 7.44
CA PRO A 49 -3.70 9.04 6.08
C PRO A 49 -2.80 9.84 5.13
N ILE A 50 -2.81 11.17 5.22
CA ILE A 50 -1.96 12.02 4.36
C ILE A 50 -0.47 11.75 4.61
N ALA A 51 -0.07 11.60 5.87
CA ALA A 51 1.32 11.34 6.21
C ALA A 51 1.76 9.93 5.77
N ALA A 52 0.90 8.93 5.99
CA ALA A 52 1.15 7.56 5.55
C ALA A 52 1.26 7.46 4.03
N MET A 53 0.32 8.08 3.30
CA MET A 53 0.34 8.09 1.83
C MET A 53 1.61 8.76 1.28
N ALA A 54 2.01 9.90 1.85
CA ALA A 54 3.23 10.60 1.44
C ALA A 54 4.48 9.74 1.70
N ALA A 55 4.54 9.05 2.85
CA ALA A 55 5.66 8.17 3.19
C ALA A 55 5.73 6.94 2.27
N PHE A 56 4.59 6.32 1.92
CA PHE A 56 4.54 5.19 0.98
C PHE A 56 4.94 5.60 -0.43
N ALA A 57 4.43 6.74 -0.90
CA ALA A 57 4.79 7.30 -2.20
C ALA A 57 6.29 7.66 -2.29
N ALA A 58 6.94 8.01 -1.18
CA ALA A 58 8.37 8.31 -1.15
C ALA A 58 9.27 7.08 -1.27
N VAL A 59 8.77 5.87 -0.99
CA VAL A 59 9.56 4.62 -0.96
C VAL A 59 9.16 3.60 -2.01
N THR A 60 8.13 3.89 -2.80
CA THR A 60 7.60 3.05 -3.89
C THR A 60 7.57 3.84 -5.19
N SER A 61 7.38 3.16 -6.32
CA SER A 61 7.59 3.76 -7.65
C SER A 61 6.44 3.57 -8.65
N THR A 62 5.55 2.60 -8.41
CA THR A 62 4.52 2.14 -9.35
C THR A 62 3.20 1.77 -8.68
N ILE A 63 3.23 1.34 -7.41
CA ILE A 63 2.02 1.05 -6.64
C ILE A 63 1.21 2.33 -6.43
N ASN A 64 -0.12 2.24 -6.55
CA ASN A 64 -1.01 3.36 -6.26
C ASN A 64 -1.21 3.46 -4.74
N VAL A 65 -1.28 4.67 -4.22
CA VAL A 65 -1.44 4.93 -2.79
C VAL A 65 -2.73 5.73 -2.61
N GLY A 66 -3.66 5.27 -1.77
CA GLY A 66 -4.95 5.94 -1.57
C GLY A 66 -5.84 5.29 -0.56
#